data_AF-A0A1N7LDA3-F1
#
_entry.id   AF-A0A1N7LDA3-F1
#
_cell.length_a   1.000
_cell.length_b   1.000
_cell.length_c   1.000
_cell.angle_alpha   90.00
_cell.angle_beta   90.00
_cell.angle_gamma   90.00
#
_symmetry.space_group_name_H-M   'P 1'
#
loop_
_entity.id
_entity.type
_entity.pdbx_description
1 polymer ?
#
loop_
_entity_poly.entity_id
_entity_poly.type
_entity_poly.pdbx_seq_one_letter_code
_entity_poly.pdbx_strand_id
1 'polypeptide(L)' 'MIISYYDFQNLPDRQAQYNFVLTHGRIISVREVNQSKYVLYKVSTFSVELIYDTARDKIIGMNLFENNSF' A
#
# COMPACT_ATOMS: atom_id res chain seq x y z
N MET A 1 9.36 -11.99 -2.61
CA MET A 1 9.49 -12.19 -1.15
C MET A 1 8.11 -12.48 -0.58
N ILE A 2 8.00 -13.42 0.36
CA ILE A 2 6.74 -13.70 1.08
C ILE A 2 6.87 -13.04 2.45
N ILE A 3 5.88 -12.22 2.83
CA ILE A 3 5.79 -11.60 4.16
C ILE A 3 4.38 -11.80 4.70
N SER A 4 4.24 -12.04 6.00
CA SER A 4 2.92 -12.07 6.63
C SER A 4 2.40 -10.65 6.87
N TYR A 5 1.09 -10.53 7.10
CA TYR A 5 0.47 -9.25 7.47
C TYR A 5 1.12 -8.64 8.73
N TYR A 6 1.34 -9.46 9.76
CA TYR A 6 1.93 -9.03 11.02
C TYR A 6 3.40 -8.65 10.88
N ASP A 7 4.19 -9.42 10.13
CA ASP A 7 5.60 -9.08 9.88
C ASP A 7 5.72 -7.78 9.08
N PHE A 8 4.82 -7.54 8.14
CA PHE A 8 4.77 -6.28 7.40
C PHE A 8 4.46 -5.10 8.33
N GLN A 9 3.50 -5.25 9.24
CA GLN A 9 3.18 -4.22 10.23
C GLN A 9 4.35 -3.95 11.18
N ASN A 10 5.18 -4.96 11.47
CA ASN A 10 6.36 -4.87 12.33
C ASN A 10 7.62 -4.37 11.61
N LEU A 11 7.53 -3.97 10.33
CA LEU A 11 8.65 -3.30 9.66
C LEU A 11 9.07 -2.04 10.43
N PRO A 12 10.37 -1.70 10.44
CA PRO A 12 10.96 -0.76 11.38
C PRO A 12 10.39 0.67 11.30
N ASP A 13 9.91 1.08 10.12
CA ASP A 13 9.30 2.38 9.92
C ASP A 13 8.33 2.39 8.72
N ARG A 14 7.59 3.50 8.58
CA ARG A 14 6.63 3.71 7.48
C ARG A 14 7.31 3.72 6.11
N GLN A 15 8.54 4.21 6.00
CA GLN A 15 9.26 4.26 4.72
C GLN A 15 9.64 2.86 4.26
N ALA A 16 10.06 1.98 5.18
CA ALA A 16 10.31 0.57 4.92
C ALA A 16 9.03 -0.13 4.42
N GLN A 17 7.87 0.16 5.04
CA GLN A 17 6.57 -0.35 4.58
C GLN A 17 6.24 0.14 3.15
N TYR A 18 6.39 1.44 2.86
CA TYR A 18 6.14 1.99 1.53
C TYR A 18 7.07 1.38 0.48
N ASN A 19 8.37 1.34 0.76
CA ASN A 19 9.36 0.75 -0.12
C ASN A 19 9.05 -0.71 -0.40
N PHE A 20 8.63 -1.47 0.62
CA PHE A 20 8.26 -2.86 0.46
C PHE A 20 7.07 -3.02 -0.49
N VAL A 21 6.00 -2.24 -0.30
CA VAL A 21 4.81 -2.28 -1.17
C VAL A 21 5.15 -1.87 -2.60
N LEU A 22 5.95 -0.82 -2.79
CA LEU A 22 6.35 -0.33 -4.10
C LEU A 22 7.26 -1.33 -4.84
N THR A 23 8.10 -2.06 -4.11
CA THR A 23 9.06 -3.01 -4.70
C THR A 23 8.45 -4.39 -4.95
N HIS A 24 7.59 -4.87 -4.04
CA HIS A 24 7.11 -6.25 -4.05
C HIS A 24 5.60 -6.37 -4.27
N GLY A 25 4.85 -5.29 -4.13
CA GLY A 25 3.41 -5.27 -4.34
C GLY A 25 3.05 -5.29 -5.83
N ARG A 26 1.96 -5.98 -6.16
CA ARG A 26 1.37 -5.95 -7.50
C ARG A 26 0.16 -5.03 -7.50
N ILE A 27 0.12 -4.03 -8.37
CA ILE A 27 -1.07 -3.17 -8.50
C ILE A 27 -2.27 -4.01 -8.93
N ILE A 28 -3.36 -3.91 -8.18
CA ILE A 28 -4.67 -4.52 -8.46
C ILE A 28 -5.62 -3.47 -9.05
N SER A 29 -5.63 -2.27 -8.47
CA SER A 29 -6.55 -1.21 -8.85
C SER A 29 -5.94 0.17 -8.59
N VAL A 30 -6.35 1.13 -9.39
CA VAL A 30 -6.00 2.54 -9.25
C VAL A 30 -7.29 3.34 -9.31
N ARG A 31 -7.49 4.21 -8.33
CA ARG A 31 -8.61 5.15 -8.30
C ARG A 31 -8.07 6.54 -8.03
N GLU A 32 -8.46 7.50 -8.86
CA GLU A 32 -8.16 8.90 -8.66
C GLU A 32 -9.45 9.65 -8.33
N VAL A 33 -9.44 10.41 -7.23
CA VAL A 33 -10.57 11.23 -6.77
C VAL A 33 -10.02 12.59 -6.36
N ASN A 34 -10.41 13.63 -7.08
CA ASN A 34 -9.92 15.00 -6.87
C ASN A 34 -8.38 15.06 -6.90
N GLN A 35 -7.77 15.48 -5.78
CA GLN A 35 -6.31 15.60 -5.60
C GLN A 35 -5.70 14.39 -4.87
N SER A 36 -6.44 13.28 -4.80
CA SER A 36 -6.00 12.05 -4.15
C SER A 36 -5.99 10.89 -5.13
N LYS A 37 -4.92 10.11 -5.10
CA LYS A 37 -4.78 8.86 -5.84
C LYS A 37 -4.65 7.70 -4.86
N TYR A 38 -5.48 6.69 -5.05
CA TYR A 38 -5.54 5.49 -4.25
C TYR A 38 -5.05 4.34 -5.12
N VAL A 39 -3.94 3.72 -4.74
CA VAL A 39 -3.37 2.58 -5.48
C VAL A 39 -3.42 1.37 -4.57
N LEU A 40 -4.23 0.39 -4.96
CA LEU A 40 -4.37 -0.87 -4.24
C LEU A 40 -3.35 -1.88 -4.77
N TYR A 41 -2.52 -2.41 -3.88
CA TYR A 41 -1.50 -3.41 -4.16
C TYR A 41 -1.87 -4.74 -3.49
N LYS A 42 -1.67 -5.85 -4.20
CA LYS A 42 -1.60 -7.18 -3.62
C LYS A 42 -0.21 -7.38 -3.04
N VAL A 43 -0.11 -7.72 -1.76
CA VAL A 43 1.15 -8.03 -1.10
C VAL A 43 1.02 -9.40 -0.44
N SER A 44 1.71 -10.41 -0.99
CA SER A 44 1.57 -11.81 -0.56
C SER A 44 0.09 -12.23 -0.43
N THR A 45 -0.40 -12.47 0.79
CA THR A 45 -1.77 -12.92 1.06
C THR A 45 -2.75 -11.80 1.41
N PHE A 46 -2.27 -10.58 1.65
CA PHE A 46 -3.07 -9.41 2.04
C PHE A 46 -3.03 -8.34 0.95
N SER A 47 -3.63 -7.18 1.20
CA SER A 47 -3.51 -6.03 0.31
C SER A 47 -3.23 -4.75 1.07
N VAL A 48 -2.63 -3.80 0.36
CA VAL A 48 -2.23 -2.50 0.87
C VAL A 48 -2.68 -1.44 -0.10
N GLU A 49 -3.37 -0.43 0.39
CA GLU A 49 -3.69 0.75 -0.41
C GLU A 49 -2.77 1.90 -0.02
N LEU A 50 -2.03 2.43 -0.97
CA LEU A 50 -1.25 3.66 -0.80
C LEU A 50 -2.07 4.84 -1.31
N ILE A 51 -2.14 5.89 -0.49
CA ILE A 51 -2.86 7.12 -0.80
C ILE A 51 -1.82 8.20 -1.10
N TYR A 52 -1.89 8.78 -2.29
CA TYR A 52 -1.02 9.84 -2.77
C TYR A 52 -1.79 11.14 -2.86
N ASP A 53 -1.18 12.23 -2.41
CA ASP A 53 -1.54 13.58 -2.80
C ASP A 53 -0.97 13.84 -4.20
N THR A 54 -1.84 14.03 -5.18
CA THR A 54 -1.44 14.23 -6.59
C THR A 54 -0.94 15.64 -6.86
N ALA A 55 -1.24 16.62 -6.00
CA ALA A 55 -0.72 17.98 -6.13
C ALA A 55 0.75 18.07 -5.65
N ARG A 56 1.13 17.23 -4.69
CA ARG A 56 2.48 17.20 -4.09
C ARG A 56 3.32 16.01 -4.49
N ASP A 57 2.74 15.06 -5.22
CA ASP A 57 3.32 13.76 -5.59
C ASP A 57 3.95 13.03 -4.39
N LYS A 58 3.17 12.92 -3.31
CA LYS A 58 3.62 12.31 -2.04
C LYS A 58 2.62 11.32 -1.50
N ILE A 59 3.12 10.22 -0.94
CA ILE A 59 2.31 9.31 -0.13
C ILE A 59 1.89 10.04 1.15
N ILE A 60 0.59 10.14 1.37
CA ILE A 60 -0.02 10.78 2.55
C ILE A 60 -0.70 9.79 3.48
N GLY A 61 -0.87 8.54 3.03
CA GLY A 61 -1.57 7.53 3.83
C GLY A 61 -1.38 6.12 3.30
N MET A 62 -1.73 5.16 4.16
CA MET A 62 -1.74 3.74 3.81
C MET A 62 -2.80 2.99 4.60
N ASN A 63 -3.63 2.22 3.90
CA ASN A 63 -4.59 1.30 4.47
C ASN A 63 -4.13 -0.15 4.27
N LEU A 64 -4.48 -1.00 5.23
CA LEU A 64 -4.06 -2.40 5.30
C LEU A 64 -5.31 -3.29 5.36
N PHE A 65 -5.34 -4.34 4.55
CA PHE A 65 -6.48 -5.25 4.45
C PHE A 65 -5.97 -6.68 4.57
N GLU A 66 -6.23 -7.32 5.71
CA GLU A 66 -5.76 -8.68 6.04
C GLU A 66 -6.36 -9.75 5.09
N ASN A 67 -7.60 -9.52 4.62
CA ASN A 67 -8.30 -10.40 3.69
C ASN A 67 -8.62 -9.70 2.37
N ASN A 68 -8.90 -10.49 1.32
CA ASN A 68 -9.38 -9.99 0.02
C ASN A 68 -10.80 -9.42 0.05
N SER A 69 -11.31 -9.03 1.23
CA SER A 69 -12.63 -8.45 1.41
C SER A 69 -12.55 -6.95 1.09
N PHE A 70 -12.45 -6.63 -0.21
CA PHE A 70 -12.60 -5.27 -0.75
C PHE A 70 -14.03 -5.06 -1.24
#